data_AF-A0A438KI25-F1
#
_entry.id   AF-A0A438KI25-F1
#
_cell.length_a   1.000
_cell.length_b   1.000
_cell.length_c   1.000
_cell.angle_alpha   90.00
_cell.angle_beta   90.00
_cell.angle_gamma   90.00
#
_symmetry.space_group_name_H-M   'P 1'
#
loop_
_entity.id
_entity.type
_entity.pdbx_description
1 polymer ?
#
loop_
_entity_poly.entity_id
_entity_poly.type
_entity_poly.pdbx_seq_one_letter_code
_entity_poly.pdbx_strand_id
1 'polypeptide(L)'
;MSLRIKAVVDKFVQELKEALDADIQDRIMKEREMQSYIEEREREVAEREAAWKAELSRREGSLCFGQKLNVPPWAVGLHLILSNPFFGFLNAWRASQLWSSGGNELSTHENELMTAEIARQEARLKMEKENLEKEKSVLMGTASNQDNQDGALEITVSGEKYRCLRFAKAKK
;
A
#
# COMPACT_ATOMS: atom_id res chain seq x y z
N MET A 1 -46.67 3.17 -42.11
CA MET A 1 -45.60 4.00 -41.49
C MET A 1 -44.74 4.57 -42.62
N SER A 2 -44.50 5.88 -42.67
CA SER A 2 -43.83 6.54 -43.81
C SER A 2 -42.35 6.17 -43.89
N LEU A 3 -41.86 5.72 -45.05
CA LEU A 3 -40.48 5.24 -45.29
C LEU A 3 -39.40 6.27 -44.91
N ARG A 4 -39.74 7.56 -44.94
CA ARG A 4 -38.84 8.66 -44.57
C ARG A 4 -38.54 8.72 -43.08
N ILE A 5 -39.54 8.40 -42.24
CA ILE A 5 -39.38 8.40 -40.78
C ILE A 5 -38.47 7.25 -40.37
N LYS A 6 -38.65 6.08 -41.01
CA LYS A 6 -37.79 4.91 -40.77
C LYS A 6 -36.32 5.20 -41.09
N ALA A 7 -36.03 5.82 -42.24
CA ALA A 7 -34.66 6.15 -42.63
C ALA A 7 -33.96 7.10 -41.64
N VAL A 8 -34.70 8.05 -41.05
CA VAL A 8 -34.16 8.96 -40.04
C VAL A 8 -33.88 8.22 -38.73
N VAL A 9 -34.80 7.37 -38.28
CA VAL A 9 -34.62 6.55 -37.06
C VAL A 9 -33.44 5.60 -37.21
N ASP A 10 -33.31 4.93 -38.36
CA ASP A 10 -32.21 3.99 -38.61
C ASP A 10 -30.85 4.73 -38.59
N LYS A 11 -30.77 5.96 -39.12
CA LYS A 11 -29.57 6.80 -39.06
C LYS A 11 -29.23 7.22 -37.63
N PHE A 12 -30.22 7.64 -36.84
CA PHE A 12 -30.00 8.00 -35.43
C PHE A 12 -29.55 6.81 -34.59
N VAL A 13 -30.15 5.63 -34.79
CA VAL A 13 -29.75 4.41 -34.08
C VAL A 13 -28.30 4.04 -34.43
N GLN A 14 -27.92 4.19 -35.71
CA GLN A 14 -26.55 3.93 -36.14
C GLN A 14 -25.56 4.92 -35.51
N GLU A 15 -25.85 6.22 -35.53
CA GLU A 15 -24.98 7.25 -34.94
C GLU A 15 -24.82 7.07 -33.43
N LEU A 16 -25.90 6.72 -32.71
CA LEU A 16 -25.83 6.43 -31.27
C LEU A 16 -25.00 5.18 -30.97
N LYS A 17 -25.10 4.16 -31.82
CA LYS A 17 -24.34 2.93 -31.66
C LYS A 17 -22.86 3.18 -31.88
N GLU A 18 -22.48 3.92 -32.91
CA GLU A 18 -21.09 4.28 -33.19
C GLU A 18 -20.49 5.16 -32.09
N ALA A 19 -21.23 6.14 -31.57
CA ALA A 19 -20.78 6.98 -30.47
C ALA A 19 -20.55 6.16 -29.18
N LEU A 20 -21.45 5.24 -28.88
CA LEU A 20 -21.34 4.37 -27.71
C LEU A 20 -20.18 3.36 -27.85
N ASP A 21 -20.02 2.77 -29.03
CA ASP A 21 -18.91 1.85 -29.30
C ASP A 21 -17.56 2.57 -29.18
N ALA A 22 -17.45 3.83 -29.64
CA ALA A 22 -16.25 4.65 -29.48
C ALA A 22 -15.93 4.96 -28.00
N ASP A 23 -16.94 5.32 -27.20
CA ASP A 23 -16.77 5.60 -25.76
C ASP A 23 -16.33 4.33 -25.00
N ILE A 24 -16.92 3.18 -25.34
CA ILE A 24 -16.52 1.88 -24.77
C ILE A 24 -15.05 1.58 -25.10
N GLN A 25 -14.63 1.79 -26.35
CA GLN A 25 -13.24 1.56 -26.75
C GLN A 25 -12.27 2.51 -26.06
N ASP A 26 -12.61 3.79 -25.89
CA ASP A 26 -11.78 4.76 -25.19
C ASP A 26 -11.60 4.39 -23.70
N ARG A 27 -12.66 3.95 -23.03
CA ARG A 27 -12.58 3.46 -21.64
C ARG A 27 -11.71 2.21 -21.52
N ILE A 28 -11.86 1.24 -22.43
CA ILE A 28 -11.02 0.03 -22.46
C ILE A 28 -9.54 0.38 -22.70
N MET A 29 -9.27 1.31 -23.61
CA MET A 29 -7.91 1.75 -23.91
C MET A 29 -7.25 2.40 -22.70
N LYS A 30 -7.94 3.35 -22.04
CA LYS A 30 -7.45 3.98 -20.81
C LYS A 30 -7.24 3.00 -19.66
N GLU A 31 -8.15 2.03 -19.50
CA GLU A 31 -8.02 1.01 -18.46
C GLU A 31 -6.81 0.12 -18.71
N ARG A 32 -6.53 -0.28 -19.96
CA ARG A 32 -5.34 -1.05 -20.30
C ARG A 32 -4.05 -0.29 -20.04
N GLU A 33 -3.99 0.99 -20.41
CA GLU A 33 -2.83 1.84 -20.14
C GLU A 33 -2.58 2.00 -18.64
N MET A 34 -3.65 2.24 -17.87
CA MET A 34 -3.57 2.36 -16.43
C MET A 34 -3.13 1.05 -15.76
N GLN A 35 -3.64 -0.10 -16.22
CA GLN A 35 -3.21 -1.41 -15.72
C GLN A 35 -1.73 -1.67 -16.00
N SER A 36 -1.24 -1.33 -17.20
CA SER A 36 0.19 -1.46 -17.52
C SER A 36 1.07 -0.63 -16.58
N TYR A 37 0.63 0.58 -16.23
CA TYR A 37 1.37 1.43 -15.29
C TYR A 37 1.40 0.84 -13.88
N ILE A 38 0.29 0.25 -13.43
CA ILE A 38 0.21 -0.41 -12.12
C ILE A 38 1.14 -1.63 -12.09
N GLU A 39 1.09 -2.49 -13.11
CA GLU A 39 1.95 -3.68 -13.20
C GLU A 39 3.44 -3.32 -13.20
N GLU A 40 3.83 -2.24 -13.89
CA GLU A 40 5.20 -1.76 -13.90
C GLU A 40 5.64 -1.28 -12.51
N ARG A 41 4.78 -0.53 -11.81
CA ARG A 41 5.05 -0.07 -10.44
C ARG A 41 5.08 -1.21 -9.43
N GLU A 42 4.21 -2.23 -9.59
CA GLU A 42 4.23 -3.44 -8.76
C GLU A 42 5.53 -4.23 -8.95
N ARG A 43 6.03 -4.33 -10.19
CA ARG A 43 7.35 -4.95 -10.45
C ARG A 43 8.47 -4.18 -9.77
N GLU A 44 8.45 -2.84 -9.86
CA GLU A 44 9.45 -1.97 -9.24
C GLU A 44 9.44 -2.07 -7.70
N VAL A 45 8.26 -2.24 -7.10
CA VAL A 45 8.09 -2.47 -5.65
C VAL A 45 8.55 -3.87 -5.28
N ALA A 46 8.17 -4.90 -6.04
CA ALA A 46 8.58 -6.28 -5.79
C ALA A 46 10.11 -6.46 -5.86
N GLU A 47 10.79 -5.78 -6.79
CA GLU A 47 12.25 -5.78 -6.86
C GLU A 47 12.89 -5.10 -5.64
N ARG A 48 12.34 -3.96 -5.20
CA ARG A 48 12.81 -3.29 -3.98
C ARG A 48 12.56 -4.11 -2.73
N GLU A 49 11.40 -4.74 -2.62
CA GLU A 49 11.06 -5.63 -1.51
C GLU A 49 11.93 -6.88 -1.52
N ALA A 50 12.23 -7.46 -2.70
CA ALA A 50 13.14 -8.58 -2.81
C ALA A 50 14.58 -8.18 -2.42
N ALA A 51 15.06 -7.02 -2.86
CA ALA A 51 16.36 -6.49 -2.48
C ALA A 51 16.45 -6.20 -0.98
N TRP A 52 15.40 -5.59 -0.41
CA TRP A 52 15.30 -5.32 1.02
C TRP A 52 15.19 -6.59 1.85
N LYS A 53 14.42 -7.58 1.39
CA LYS A 53 14.30 -8.89 2.03
C LYS A 53 15.61 -9.68 1.96
N ALA A 54 16.35 -9.59 0.86
CA ALA A 54 17.69 -10.16 0.76
C ALA A 54 18.69 -9.47 1.70
N GLU A 55 18.59 -8.14 1.85
CA GLU A 55 19.39 -7.37 2.80
C GLU A 55 19.06 -7.71 4.27
N LEU A 56 17.77 -7.84 4.60
CA LEU A 56 17.34 -8.34 5.90
C LEU A 56 17.85 -9.76 6.14
N SER A 57 17.72 -10.65 5.14
CA SER A 57 18.21 -12.04 5.25
C SER A 57 19.73 -12.11 5.45
N ARG A 58 20.51 -11.18 4.85
CA ARG A 58 21.96 -11.04 5.15
C ARG A 58 22.22 -10.59 6.59
N ARG A 59 21.44 -9.64 7.10
CA ARG A 59 21.57 -9.14 8.48
C ARG A 59 21.15 -10.19 9.51
N GLU A 60 20.09 -10.95 9.23
CA GLU A 60 19.63 -12.07 10.05
C GLU A 60 20.57 -13.28 9.98
N GLY A 61 21.19 -13.53 8.82
CA GLY A 61 22.25 -14.54 8.67
C GLY A 61 23.49 -14.24 9.51
N SER A 62 23.82 -12.96 9.68
CA SER A 62 24.91 -12.49 10.55
C SER A 62 24.58 -12.70 12.03
N LEU A 63 23.31 -12.57 12.42
CA LEU A 63 22.82 -12.90 13.77
C LEU A 63 22.76 -14.42 14.01
N CYS A 64 22.43 -15.21 12.98
CA CYS A 64 22.42 -16.68 13.06
C CYS A 64 23.83 -17.30 13.07
N PHE A 65 24.82 -16.71 12.39
CA PHE A 65 26.21 -17.16 12.46
C PHE A 65 26.81 -16.93 13.86
N GLY A 66 26.34 -15.90 14.57
CA GLY A 66 26.64 -15.66 15.99
C GLY A 66 25.99 -16.65 16.96
N GLN A 67 24.99 -17.45 16.54
CA GLN A 67 24.35 -18.46 17.40
C GLN A 67 24.89 -19.88 17.20
N LYS A 68 25.61 -20.18 16.11
CA LYS A 68 26.19 -21.52 15.87
C LYS A 68 27.58 -21.75 16.48
N LEU A 69 28.20 -20.73 17.05
CA LEU A 69 29.38 -20.85 17.91
C LEU A 69 29.04 -20.34 19.31
N ASN A 70 27.98 -20.87 19.93
CA ASN A 70 27.85 -20.79 21.39
C ASN A 70 28.80 -21.81 22.03
N VAL A 71 30.11 -21.60 21.81
CA VAL A 71 31.11 -22.07 22.75
C VAL A 71 31.19 -20.95 23.78
N PRO A 72 30.68 -21.17 24.99
CA PRO A 72 30.58 -20.11 25.97
C PRO A 72 31.98 -19.54 26.31
N PRO A 73 32.12 -18.24 26.63
CA PRO A 73 33.42 -17.59 26.83
C PRO A 73 34.34 -18.27 27.85
N TRP A 74 33.77 -19.00 28.82
CA TRP A 74 34.53 -19.79 29.78
C TRP A 74 35.24 -21.00 29.15
N ALA A 75 34.73 -21.56 28.05
CA ALA A 75 35.31 -22.74 27.39
C ALA A 75 36.56 -22.40 26.56
N VAL A 76 36.68 -21.17 26.06
CA VAL A 76 37.93 -20.67 25.44
C VAL A 76 38.90 -20.17 26.53
N GLY A 77 38.37 -19.62 27.63
CA GLY A 77 39.16 -19.16 28.77
C GLY A 77 39.85 -20.27 29.57
N LEU A 78 39.22 -21.45 29.73
CA LEU A 78 39.79 -22.54 30.54
C LEU A 78 41.13 -23.07 29.97
N HIS A 79 41.31 -23.02 28.64
CA HIS A 79 42.53 -23.52 27.99
C HIS A 79 43.73 -22.54 28.13
N LEU A 80 43.47 -21.24 28.35
CA LEU A 80 44.50 -20.20 28.50
C LEU A 80 44.79 -19.82 29.96
N ILE A 81 43.81 -19.96 30.86
CA ILE A 81 43.97 -19.67 32.30
C ILE A 81 44.82 -20.73 33.01
N LEU A 82 44.81 -21.98 32.55
CA LEU A 82 45.70 -23.03 33.08
C LEU A 82 47.19 -22.81 32.74
N SER A 83 47.53 -21.84 31.88
CA SER A 83 48.90 -21.63 31.41
C SER A 83 49.56 -20.34 31.90
N ASN A 84 48.84 -19.25 32.21
CA ASN A 84 49.48 -18.03 32.75
C ASN A 84 48.52 -16.97 33.34
N PRO A 85 48.52 -16.72 34.66
CA PRO A 85 47.55 -15.83 35.32
C PRO A 85 47.78 -14.32 35.11
N PHE A 86 48.91 -13.89 34.53
CA PHE A 86 49.26 -12.46 34.44
C PHE A 86 48.73 -11.75 33.17
N PHE A 87 48.39 -12.50 32.12
CA PHE A 87 48.09 -11.92 30.79
C PHE A 87 46.59 -11.66 30.53
N GLY A 88 45.70 -12.23 31.35
CA GLY A 88 44.24 -12.13 31.16
C GLY A 88 43.66 -10.75 31.49
N PHE A 89 44.21 -10.08 32.51
CA PHE A 89 43.65 -8.83 33.02
C PHE A 89 43.85 -7.64 32.05
N LEU A 90 45.02 -7.58 31.39
CA LEU A 90 45.38 -6.49 30.48
C LEU A 90 44.58 -6.52 29.18
N ASN A 91 44.29 -7.72 28.68
CA ASN A 91 43.51 -7.90 27.45
C ASN A 91 42.02 -7.68 27.67
N ALA A 92 41.49 -8.08 28.83
CA ALA A 92 40.10 -7.79 29.21
C ALA A 92 39.85 -6.28 29.33
N TRP A 93 40.78 -5.53 29.92
CA TRP A 93 40.68 -4.07 30.03
C TRP A 93 40.77 -3.35 28.67
N ARG A 94 41.66 -3.79 27.76
CA ARG A 94 41.74 -3.28 26.38
C ARG A 94 40.49 -3.58 25.55
N ALA A 95 39.93 -4.78 25.68
CA ALA A 95 38.69 -5.15 25.00
C ALA A 95 37.51 -4.29 25.48
N SER A 96 37.47 -3.95 26.78
CA SER A 96 36.48 -3.05 27.36
C SER A 96 36.60 -1.61 26.84
N GLN A 97 37.82 -1.13 26.57
CA GLN A 97 38.04 0.20 25.97
C GLN A 97 37.64 0.25 24.49
N LEU A 98 37.98 -0.77 23.70
CA LEU A 98 37.64 -0.82 22.27
C LEU A 98 36.13 -0.93 22.01
N TRP A 99 35.38 -1.59 22.90
CA TRP A 99 33.92 -1.69 22.79
C TRP A 99 33.19 -0.38 23.14
N SER A 100 33.81 0.51 23.94
CA SER A 100 33.26 1.83 24.27
C SER A 100 33.47 2.90 23.18
N SER A 101 34.36 2.68 22.20
CA SER A 101 34.74 3.73 21.24
C SER A 101 34.43 3.42 19.78
N GLY A 102 33.76 2.30 19.46
CA GLY A 102 33.50 1.94 18.07
C GLY A 102 32.16 1.27 17.86
N GLY A 103 31.14 2.03 17.49
CA GLY A 103 29.92 1.46 16.93
C GLY A 103 28.76 2.45 16.75
N ASN A 104 28.51 2.81 15.49
CA ASN A 104 27.24 3.35 14.96
C ASN A 104 26.85 4.82 15.25
N GLU A 105 27.68 5.79 14.87
CA GLU A 105 27.22 7.20 14.82
C GLU A 105 26.98 7.74 13.40
N LEU A 106 27.46 7.08 12.34
CA LEU A 106 27.27 7.57 10.96
C LEU A 106 25.99 7.08 10.27
N SER A 107 25.37 5.97 10.72
CA SER A 107 24.14 5.44 10.11
C SER A 107 22.86 5.90 10.80
N THR A 108 22.95 6.39 12.04
CA THR A 108 21.79 6.87 12.81
C THR A 108 21.24 8.18 12.23
N HIS A 109 22.11 9.10 11.84
CA HIS A 109 21.70 10.43 11.37
C HIS A 109 20.97 10.41 10.00
N GLU A 110 21.36 9.53 9.08
CA GLU A 110 20.64 9.33 7.81
C GLU A 110 19.31 8.58 8.01
N ASN A 111 19.27 7.61 8.92
CA ASN A 111 18.03 6.91 9.28
C ASN A 111 17.03 7.84 10.01
N GLU A 112 17.52 8.76 10.83
CA GLU A 112 16.69 9.78 11.51
C GLU A 112 16.10 10.80 10.53
N LEU A 113 16.89 11.25 9.55
CA LEU A 113 16.38 12.13 8.50
C LEU A 113 15.36 11.43 7.59
N MET A 114 15.59 10.16 7.26
CA MET A 114 14.66 9.37 6.45
C MET A 114 13.34 9.09 7.21
N THR A 115 13.40 8.75 8.50
CA THR A 115 12.20 8.56 9.33
C THR A 115 11.42 9.85 9.55
N ALA A 116 12.11 10.99 9.70
CA ALA A 116 11.46 12.30 9.75
C ALA A 116 10.79 12.68 8.42
N GLU A 117 11.39 12.33 7.28
CA GLU A 117 10.81 12.59 5.97
C GLU A 117 9.59 11.69 5.68
N ILE A 118 9.65 10.41 6.07
CA ILE A 118 8.51 9.49 6.02
C ILE A 118 7.35 10.05 6.86
N ALA A 119 7.62 10.50 8.10
CA ALA A 119 6.59 11.05 8.97
C ALA A 119 5.92 12.31 8.38
N ARG A 120 6.67 13.16 7.66
CA ARG A 120 6.10 14.32 6.95
C ARG A 120 5.20 13.90 5.79
N GLN A 121 5.64 12.91 5.00
CA GLN A 121 4.85 12.40 3.89
C GLN A 121 3.57 11.71 4.38
N GLU A 122 3.66 10.92 5.45
CA GLU A 122 2.51 10.30 6.10
C GLU A 122 1.52 11.33 6.65
N ALA A 123 2.01 12.42 7.26
CA ALA A 123 1.14 13.51 7.72
C ALA A 123 0.42 14.21 6.56
N ARG A 124 1.12 14.43 5.43
CA ARG A 124 0.52 15.02 4.22
C ARG A 124 -0.56 14.11 3.62
N LEU A 125 -0.26 12.83 3.47
CA LEU A 125 -1.20 11.83 2.95
C LEU A 125 -2.40 11.63 3.89
N LYS A 126 -2.20 11.75 5.21
CA LYS A 126 -3.29 11.66 6.18
C LYS A 126 -4.30 12.81 6.02
N MET A 127 -3.81 14.05 5.83
CA MET A 127 -4.69 15.19 5.59
C MET A 127 -5.40 15.09 4.23
N GLU A 128 -4.70 14.64 3.19
CA GLU A 128 -5.29 14.43 1.86
C GLU A 128 -6.38 13.35 1.89
N LYS A 129 -6.15 12.25 2.60
CA LYS A 129 -7.15 11.19 2.82
C LYS A 129 -8.37 11.70 3.58
N GLU A 130 -8.18 12.48 4.63
CA GLU A 130 -9.29 13.08 5.39
C GLU A 130 -10.09 14.06 4.52
N ASN A 131 -9.42 14.85 3.68
CA ASN A 131 -10.09 15.75 2.76
C ASN A 131 -10.89 14.98 1.70
N LEU A 132 -10.29 13.95 1.09
CA LEU A 132 -10.97 13.06 0.16
C LEU A 132 -12.13 12.29 0.81
N GLU A 133 -12.03 11.94 2.09
CA GLU A 133 -13.12 11.30 2.83
C GLU A 133 -14.25 12.28 3.10
N LYS A 134 -13.95 13.55 3.40
CA LYS A 134 -14.96 14.61 3.49
C LYS A 134 -15.64 14.84 2.14
N GLU A 135 -14.87 14.96 1.05
CA GLU A 135 -15.41 15.11 -0.31
C GLU A 135 -16.24 13.88 -0.72
N LYS A 136 -15.76 12.67 -0.43
CA LYS A 136 -16.51 11.42 -0.64
C LYS A 136 -17.79 11.39 0.19
N SER A 137 -17.77 11.86 1.43
CA SER A 137 -18.98 11.91 2.26
C SER A 137 -20.03 12.89 1.73
N VAL A 138 -19.60 13.97 1.06
CA VAL A 138 -20.48 14.93 0.38
C VAL A 138 -21.06 14.34 -0.92
N LEU A 139 -20.27 13.54 -1.64
CA LEU A 139 -20.65 12.95 -2.93
C LEU A 139 -21.43 11.64 -2.80
N MET A 140 -21.09 10.81 -1.80
CA MET A 140 -21.72 9.51 -1.57
C MET A 140 -22.94 9.70 -0.68
N GLY A 141 -24.08 9.91 -1.34
CA GLY A 141 -25.36 9.90 -0.68
C GLY A 141 -25.64 8.62 0.12
N THR A 142 -26.33 8.74 1.26
CA THR A 142 -26.78 7.57 2.01
C THR A 142 -28.07 7.04 1.39
N ALA A 143 -28.05 5.77 0.99
CA ALA A 143 -29.24 5.06 0.52
C ALA A 143 -29.87 4.33 1.71
N SER A 144 -31.08 4.73 2.09
CA SER A 144 -31.81 4.09 3.19
C SER A 144 -32.79 3.09 2.61
N ASN A 145 -32.54 1.79 2.81
CA ASN A 145 -33.54 0.75 2.62
C ASN A 145 -34.48 0.77 3.84
N GLN A 146 -35.33 1.78 3.95
CA GLN A 146 -36.53 1.60 4.75
C GLN A 146 -37.47 0.72 3.93
N ASP A 147 -37.86 -0.43 4.50
CA ASP A 147 -38.94 -1.30 4.00
C ASP A 147 -40.27 -0.55 4.10
N ASN A 148 -40.43 0.49 3.29
CA ASN A 148 -41.69 1.13 3.05
C ASN A 148 -42.51 0.16 2.19
N GLN A 149 -43.74 -0.14 2.60
CA GLN A 149 -44.62 -1.14 1.96
C GLN A 149 -44.91 -0.85 0.46
N ASP A 150 -44.49 0.31 -0.03
CA ASP A 150 -44.63 0.80 -1.40
C ASP A 150 -43.43 0.44 -2.32
N GLY A 151 -42.39 -0.23 -1.80
CA GLY A 151 -41.24 -0.70 -2.58
C GLY A 151 -40.34 0.38 -3.19
N ALA A 152 -40.58 1.65 -2.84
CA ALA A 152 -39.81 2.80 -3.30
C ALA A 152 -38.50 2.96 -2.51
N LEU A 153 -37.40 3.22 -3.23
CA LEU A 153 -36.09 3.48 -2.62
C LEU A 153 -35.94 4.98 -2.36
N GLU A 154 -35.54 5.35 -1.15
CA GLU A 154 -35.19 6.73 -0.82
C GLU A 154 -33.66 6.87 -0.75
N ILE A 155 -33.12 7.80 -1.53
CA ILE A 155 -31.70 8.14 -1.52
C ILE A 155 -31.54 9.61 -1.12
N THR A 156 -30.55 9.91 -0.29
CA THR A 156 -30.21 11.29 0.06
C THR A 156 -28.88 11.61 -0.61
N VAL A 157 -28.85 12.54 -1.56
CA VAL A 157 -27.62 12.95 -2.26
C VAL A 157 -27.44 14.45 -2.04
N SER A 158 -26.26 14.87 -1.56
CA SER A 158 -25.93 16.28 -1.32
C SER A 158 -26.92 17.04 -0.41
N GLY A 159 -27.60 16.34 0.50
CA GLY A 159 -28.60 16.92 1.42
C GLY A 159 -30.02 16.98 0.89
N GLU A 160 -30.23 16.64 -0.39
CA GLU A 160 -31.55 16.57 -1.02
C GLU A 160 -32.08 15.13 -1.02
N LYS A 161 -33.38 14.96 -0.70
CA LYS A 161 -34.04 13.65 -0.60
C LYS A 161 -34.74 13.32 -1.92
N TYR A 162 -34.32 12.21 -2.53
CA TYR A 162 -34.88 11.70 -3.78
C TYR A 162 -35.63 10.39 -3.56
N ARG A 163 -36.81 10.26 -4.17
CA ARG A 163 -37.63 9.04 -4.15
C ARG A 163 -37.57 8.35 -5.50
N CYS A 164 -36.89 7.22 -5.57
CA CYS A 164 -36.82 6.39 -6.76
C CYS A 164 -37.91 5.30 -6.70
N LEU A 165 -38.91 5.41 -7.58
CA LEU A 165 -39.89 4.34 -7.77
C LEU A 165 -39.16 3.16 -8.44
N ARG A 166 -39.06 2.01 -7.75
CA ARG A 166 -38.69 0.76 -8.44
C ARG A 166 -39.91 0.32 -9.26
N PHE A 167 -39.70 -0.03 -10.52
CA PHE A 167 -40.73 -0.74 -11.28
C PHE A 167 -41.04 -2.07 -10.57
N ALA A 168 -42.20 -2.17 -9.94
CA ALA A 168 -42.68 -3.43 -9.40
C ALA A 168 -42.80 -4.42 -10.57
N LYS A 169 -41.96 -5.45 -10.59
CA LYS A 169 -42.09 -6.54 -11.55
C LYS A 169 -43.44 -7.20 -11.27
N ALA A 170 -44.42 -7.00 -12.15
CA ALA A 170 -45.75 -7.56 -11.98
C ALA A 170 -45.63 -9.07 -11.71
N LYS A 171 -46.10 -9.52 -10.54
CA LYS A 171 -46.25 -10.95 -10.27
C LYS A 171 -47.33 -11.47 -11.22
N LYS A 172 -46.95 -12.40 -12.09
CA LYS A 172 -47.89 -13.26 -12.82
C LYS A 172 -48.48 -14.27 -11.86
#